data_AF-A0A1M3U1P3-F1
#
_entry.id   AF-A0A1M3U1P3-F1
#
_cell.length_a   1.000
_cell.length_b   1.000
_cell.length_c   1.000
_cell.angle_alpha   90.00
_cell.angle_beta   90.00
_cell.angle_gamma   90.00
#
_symmetry.space_group_name_H-M   'P 1'
#
loop_
_entity.id
_entity.type
_entity.pdbx_description
1 polymer ?
#
loop_
_entity_poly.entity_id
_entity_poly.type
_entity_poly.pdbx_seq_one_letter_code
_entity_poly.pdbx_strand_id
1 'polypeptide(L)'
;MANDKLPTNNIEWDHLARKYNVEKRSLRMNLKLHSASNVSYKQYLLFRTILPASVPKTRFDPRLLGISHLMPTADQILNGPKFVDYLANIPAYWTQPNATWAGEDLFRTAATWQGHVNYEQNMGTRFEGSKEASVNAAFLAFLTAIAALLDQPIKRQWSTARRKLTADFGTPQRKRQYVAYTDGQLEEVSSHRILALVECKSGPRGRHSPGVDMQEVAQLVAWVKQHPAGPGANRRVLLSKDGLELYISVFQYGPGWLRYLNGGPAPLSPQLTTNDKGPPIYSYGSQ
;
A
#
# COMPACT_ATOMS: atom_id res chain seq x y z
N MET A 1 9.80 14.00 -15.78
CA MET A 1 9.10 12.72 -16.00
C MET A 1 7.73 13.04 -16.60
N ALA A 2 7.11 12.16 -17.37
CA ALA A 2 5.79 12.45 -17.92
C ALA A 2 4.78 12.67 -16.78
N ASN A 3 4.17 13.85 -16.72
CA ASN A 3 3.09 14.23 -15.81
C ASN A 3 1.72 13.64 -16.25
N ASP A 4 1.75 12.54 -17.00
CA ASP A 4 0.52 11.96 -17.50
C ASP A 4 -0.24 11.29 -16.35
N LYS A 5 -1.55 11.56 -16.29
CA LYS A 5 -2.47 10.94 -15.34
C LYS A 5 -2.41 9.41 -15.47
N LEU A 6 -2.48 8.69 -14.35
CA LEU A 6 -2.56 7.23 -14.37
C LEU A 6 -3.94 6.76 -14.87
N PRO A 7 -4.02 5.65 -15.63
CA PRO A 7 -5.28 5.12 -16.13
C PRO A 7 -6.21 4.70 -15.00
N THR A 8 -7.43 5.23 -15.01
CA THR A 8 -8.49 4.96 -14.03
C THR A 8 -9.50 3.93 -14.52
N ASN A 9 -9.42 3.54 -15.80
CA ASN A 9 -10.25 2.50 -16.42
C ASN A 9 -9.52 1.85 -17.62
N ASN A 10 -10.09 0.78 -18.17
CA ASN A 10 -9.49 0.03 -19.29
C ASN A 10 -9.35 0.87 -20.55
N ILE A 11 -10.31 1.76 -20.85
CA ILE A 11 -10.30 2.58 -22.07
C ILE A 11 -9.12 3.56 -22.02
N GLU A 12 -8.93 4.20 -20.87
CA GLU A 12 -7.77 5.07 -20.62
C GLU A 12 -6.46 4.29 -20.70
N TRP A 13 -6.41 3.08 -20.12
CA TRP A 13 -5.23 2.23 -20.23
C TRP A 13 -4.91 1.89 -21.68
N ASP A 14 -5.88 1.46 -22.49
CA ASP A 14 -5.68 1.12 -23.90
C ASP A 14 -5.16 2.33 -24.71
N HIS A 15 -5.74 3.51 -24.49
CA HIS A 15 -5.30 4.75 -25.13
C HIS A 15 -3.85 5.10 -24.76
N LEU A 16 -3.51 5.05 -23.47
CA LEU A 16 -2.16 5.32 -22.98
C LEU A 16 -1.17 4.23 -23.44
N ALA A 17 -1.58 2.97 -23.48
CA ALA A 17 -0.76 1.87 -23.93
C ALA A 17 -0.37 2.00 -25.41
N ARG A 18 -1.28 2.51 -26.26
CA ARG A 18 -0.98 2.87 -27.66
C ARG A 18 -0.06 4.08 -27.74
N LYS A 19 -0.40 5.18 -27.04
CA LYS A 19 0.42 6.41 -26.98
C LYS A 19 1.88 6.11 -26.62
N TYR A 20 2.10 5.21 -25.66
CA TYR A 20 3.43 4.85 -25.16
C TYR A 20 4.06 3.62 -25.84
N ASN A 21 3.40 3.05 -26.86
CA ASN A 21 3.85 1.87 -27.61
C ASN A 21 4.11 0.62 -26.75
N VAL A 22 3.23 0.37 -25.76
CA VAL A 22 3.31 -0.75 -24.82
C VAL A 22 2.14 -1.74 -24.90
N GLU A 23 1.10 -1.46 -25.69
CA GLU A 23 -0.10 -2.33 -25.86
C GLU A 23 0.26 -3.80 -26.17
N LYS A 24 1.20 -4.00 -27.11
CA LYS A 24 1.69 -5.33 -27.54
C LYS A 24 2.97 -5.76 -26.83
N ARG A 25 3.38 -5.08 -25.76
CA ARG A 25 4.61 -5.38 -25.02
C ARG A 25 4.31 -6.04 -23.68
N SER A 26 5.32 -6.73 -23.15
CA SER A 26 5.30 -7.32 -21.81
C SER A 26 6.51 -6.89 -20.99
N LEU A 27 6.45 -7.10 -19.67
CA LEU A 27 7.59 -6.92 -18.77
C LEU A 27 8.80 -7.79 -19.18
N ARG A 28 8.54 -8.93 -19.85
CA ARG A 28 9.58 -9.77 -20.45
C ARG A 28 10.22 -9.19 -21.70
N MET A 29 9.58 -8.24 -22.39
CA MET A 29 10.15 -7.62 -23.60
C MET A 29 10.95 -6.36 -23.26
N ASN A 30 10.75 -5.79 -22.08
CA ASN A 30 11.44 -4.57 -21.67
C ASN A 30 12.86 -4.88 -21.19
N LEU A 31 13.86 -4.17 -21.73
CA LEU A 31 15.27 -4.43 -21.45
C LEU A 31 15.72 -3.79 -20.13
N LYS A 32 15.07 -2.73 -19.67
CA LYS A 32 15.42 -2.03 -18.43
C LYS A 32 14.17 -1.86 -17.57
N LEU A 33 14.11 -2.62 -16.49
CA LEU A 33 13.13 -2.43 -15.42
C LEU A 33 13.81 -1.68 -14.28
N HIS A 34 13.23 -0.55 -13.91
CA HIS A 34 13.70 0.29 -12.81
C HIS A 34 13.15 -0.23 -11.48
N SER A 35 13.81 0.10 -10.37
CA SER A 35 13.30 -0.19 -9.02
C SER A 35 11.93 0.42 -8.81
N ALA A 36 11.18 -0.08 -7.83
CA ALA A 36 9.85 0.45 -7.50
C ALA A 36 9.87 1.97 -7.25
N SER A 37 10.86 2.47 -6.52
CA SER A 37 11.04 3.91 -6.25
C SER A 37 11.41 4.76 -7.47
N ASN A 38 11.78 4.15 -8.60
CA ASN A 38 12.19 4.83 -9.83
C ASN A 38 11.40 4.33 -11.05
N VAL A 39 10.21 3.78 -10.83
CA VAL A 39 9.40 3.18 -11.88
C VAL A 39 9.08 4.19 -12.97
N SER A 40 9.37 3.83 -14.22
CA SER A 40 9.02 4.67 -15.37
C SER A 40 7.55 4.53 -15.74
N TYR A 41 6.97 5.54 -16.37
CA TYR A 41 5.57 5.49 -16.84
C TYR A 41 5.29 4.31 -17.79
N LYS A 42 6.23 4.01 -18.70
CA LYS A 42 6.15 2.83 -19.58
C LYS A 42 6.15 1.52 -18.78
N GLN A 43 6.98 1.42 -17.74
CA GLN A 43 7.00 0.23 -16.88
C GLN A 43 5.70 0.10 -16.08
N TYR A 44 5.16 1.20 -15.57
CA TYR A 44 3.85 1.21 -14.93
C TYR A 44 2.75 0.69 -15.86
N LEU A 45 2.67 1.20 -17.10
CA LEU A 45 1.68 0.72 -18.06
C LEU A 45 1.84 -0.79 -18.36
N LEU A 46 3.06 -1.30 -18.35
CA LEU A 46 3.34 -2.74 -18.49
C LEU A 46 2.94 -3.58 -17.27
N PHE A 47 2.68 -2.98 -16.11
CA PHE A 47 1.99 -3.71 -15.03
C PHE A 47 0.54 -4.01 -15.38
N ARG A 48 -0.02 -3.30 -16.37
CA ARG A 48 -1.42 -3.39 -16.79
C ARG A 48 -2.39 -3.15 -15.63
N THR A 49 -2.05 -2.25 -14.72
CA THR A 49 -2.87 -1.93 -13.55
C THR A 49 -3.76 -0.73 -13.85
N ILE A 50 -4.94 -0.72 -13.24
CA ILE A 50 -5.83 0.44 -13.22
C ILE A 50 -5.86 0.99 -11.80
N LEU A 51 -5.72 2.31 -11.68
CA LEU A 51 -5.77 3.01 -10.41
C LEU A 51 -6.93 4.02 -10.42
N PRO A 52 -8.13 3.61 -9.98
CA PRO A 52 -9.22 4.54 -9.70
C PRO A 52 -8.80 5.58 -8.66
N ALA A 53 -9.51 6.72 -8.66
CA ALA A 53 -9.34 7.70 -7.59
C ALA A 53 -9.63 7.08 -6.22
N SER A 54 -8.90 7.53 -5.20
CA SER A 54 -9.18 7.14 -3.83
C SER A 54 -10.60 7.59 -3.44
N VAL A 55 -11.26 6.72 -2.69
CA VAL A 55 -12.64 6.93 -2.23
C VAL A 55 -12.58 7.43 -0.79
N PRO A 56 -13.38 8.43 -0.38
CA PRO A 56 -13.40 8.90 1.00
C PRO A 56 -13.88 7.80 1.96
N LYS A 57 -13.42 7.84 3.22
CA LYS A 57 -13.80 6.87 4.27
C LYS A 57 -15.33 6.70 4.43
N THR A 58 -16.11 7.75 4.15
CA THR A 58 -17.59 7.72 4.25
C THR A 58 -18.26 6.81 3.22
N ARG A 59 -17.52 6.43 2.17
CA ARG A 59 -17.95 5.49 1.13
C ARG A 59 -17.23 4.14 1.23
N PHE A 60 -16.55 3.89 2.35
CA PHE A 60 -15.95 2.60 2.61
C PHE A 60 -17.02 1.49 2.64
N ASP A 61 -16.82 0.46 1.83
CA ASP A 61 -17.70 -0.71 1.80
C ASP A 61 -16.94 -1.98 2.18
N PRO A 62 -17.12 -2.50 3.40
CA PRO A 62 -16.42 -3.69 3.87
C PRO A 62 -16.82 -4.97 3.09
N ARG A 63 -17.94 -4.95 2.35
CA ARG A 63 -18.38 -6.08 1.51
C ARG A 63 -17.42 -6.30 0.36
N LEU A 64 -16.94 -5.21 -0.24
CA LEU A 64 -15.97 -5.27 -1.34
C LEU A 64 -14.65 -5.92 -0.88
N LEU A 65 -14.31 -5.75 0.39
CA LEU A 65 -13.13 -6.36 1.00
C LEU A 65 -13.38 -7.75 1.58
N GLY A 66 -14.64 -8.20 1.64
CA GLY A 66 -15.01 -9.49 2.24
C GLY A 66 -14.89 -9.52 3.76
N ILE A 67 -14.88 -8.35 4.42
CA ILE A 67 -14.65 -8.22 5.87
C ILE A 67 -15.89 -7.74 6.64
N SER A 68 -17.06 -7.65 5.99
CA SER A 68 -18.31 -7.21 6.65
C SER A 68 -18.63 -7.97 7.92
N HIS A 69 -18.36 -9.28 7.94
CA HIS A 69 -18.59 -10.13 9.12
C HIS A 69 -17.67 -9.80 10.30
N LEU A 70 -16.57 -9.09 10.08
CA LEU A 70 -15.63 -8.66 11.13
C LEU A 70 -15.97 -7.28 11.70
N MET A 71 -16.82 -6.50 11.02
CA MET A 71 -17.10 -5.12 11.42
C MET A 71 -17.73 -5.02 12.82
N PRO A 72 -18.72 -5.84 13.21
CA PRO A 72 -19.28 -5.76 14.57
C PRO A 72 -18.24 -6.03 15.66
N THR A 73 -17.37 -7.02 15.45
CA THR A 73 -16.28 -7.34 16.38
C THR A 73 -15.27 -6.20 16.45
N ALA A 74 -14.90 -5.63 15.30
CA ALA A 74 -14.00 -4.48 15.24
C ALA A 74 -14.57 -3.27 16.00
N ASP A 75 -15.85 -2.95 15.81
CA ASP A 75 -16.53 -1.88 16.52
C ASP A 75 -16.53 -2.13 18.03
N GLN A 76 -16.81 -3.36 18.47
CA GLN A 76 -16.75 -3.72 19.89
C GLN A 76 -15.34 -3.52 20.48
N ILE A 77 -14.30 -3.95 19.77
CA ILE A 77 -12.91 -3.81 20.22
C ILE A 77 -12.51 -2.33 20.31
N LEU A 78 -12.85 -1.53 19.29
CA LEU A 78 -12.50 -0.12 19.22
C LEU A 78 -13.32 0.75 20.18
N ASN A 79 -14.50 0.30 20.61
CA ASN A 79 -15.24 0.95 21.70
C ASN A 79 -14.69 0.59 23.11
N GLY A 80 -13.62 -0.21 23.18
CA GLY A 80 -12.96 -0.54 24.44
C GLY A 80 -12.24 0.66 25.08
N PRO A 81 -12.08 0.65 26.41
CA PRO A 81 -11.57 1.81 27.17
C PRO A 81 -10.19 2.27 26.70
N LYS A 82 -9.29 1.33 26.35
CA LYS A 82 -7.92 1.66 25.90
C LYS A 82 -7.89 2.51 24.62
N PHE A 83 -8.78 2.24 23.66
CA PHE A 83 -8.82 3.00 22.42
C PHE A 83 -9.60 4.31 22.57
N VAL A 84 -10.69 4.29 23.33
CA VAL A 84 -11.46 5.50 23.68
C VAL A 84 -10.59 6.52 24.41
N ASP A 85 -9.82 6.06 25.39
CA ASP A 85 -8.87 6.89 26.13
C ASP A 85 -7.76 7.46 25.22
N TYR A 86 -7.22 6.65 24.31
CA TYR A 86 -6.28 7.14 23.30
C TYR A 86 -6.87 8.28 22.46
N LEU A 87 -8.11 8.13 21.97
CA LEU A 87 -8.79 9.17 21.19
C LEU A 87 -9.05 10.45 21.99
N ALA A 88 -9.33 10.33 23.29
CA ALA A 88 -9.54 11.48 24.16
C ALA A 88 -8.24 12.28 24.41
N ASN A 89 -7.10 11.59 24.50
CA ASN A 89 -5.83 12.19 24.88
C ASN A 89 -4.94 12.64 23.72
N ILE A 90 -5.09 12.04 22.52
CA ILE A 90 -4.24 12.35 21.37
C ILE A 90 -4.26 13.82 20.91
N PRO A 91 -5.38 14.59 21.01
CA PRO A 91 -5.39 15.98 20.56
C PRO A 91 -4.45 16.90 21.35
N ALA A 92 -4.20 16.61 22.64
CA ALA A 92 -3.24 17.39 23.44
C ALA A 92 -1.81 17.31 22.88
N TYR A 93 -1.46 16.15 22.32
CA TYR A 93 -0.15 15.89 21.72
C TYR A 93 0.04 16.54 20.34
N TRP A 94 -1.05 16.87 19.67
CA TRP A 94 -0.99 17.55 18.37
C TRP A 94 -0.41 18.95 18.49
N THR A 95 -0.67 19.64 19.60
CA THR A 95 -0.18 21.02 19.84
C THR A 95 1.08 21.04 20.70
N GLN A 96 1.26 20.06 21.58
CA GLN A 96 2.40 19.94 22.49
C GLN A 96 2.99 18.53 22.45
N PRO A 97 3.88 18.21 21.50
CA PRO A 97 4.44 16.86 21.37
C PRO A 97 5.20 16.37 22.62
N ASN A 98 5.66 17.28 23.47
CA ASN A 98 6.38 17.00 24.72
C ASN A 98 5.45 16.94 25.96
N ALA A 99 4.12 16.98 25.77
CA ALA A 99 3.18 16.83 26.88
C ALA A 99 3.37 15.48 27.59
N THR A 100 2.91 15.37 28.84
CA THR A 100 2.87 14.11 29.59
C THR A 100 1.68 13.26 29.13
N TRP A 101 1.89 11.95 28.97
CA TRP A 101 0.86 11.05 28.41
C TRP A 101 -0.13 10.72 29.52
N ALA A 102 -1.33 11.27 29.40
CA ALA A 102 -2.40 11.08 30.37
C ALA A 102 -3.25 9.83 30.10
N GLY A 103 -3.04 9.17 28.96
CA GLY A 103 -3.80 7.97 28.60
C GLY A 103 -3.12 6.65 28.98
N GLU A 104 -3.70 5.56 28.49
CA GLU A 104 -3.22 4.19 28.65
C GLU A 104 -1.90 3.94 27.94
N ASP A 105 -0.99 3.21 28.59
CA ASP A 105 0.38 2.99 28.12
C ASP A 105 0.47 2.35 26.73
N LEU A 106 -0.54 1.56 26.35
CA LEU A 106 -0.60 0.83 25.10
C LEU A 106 -0.41 1.73 23.87
N PHE A 107 -1.00 2.92 23.89
CA PHE A 107 -0.95 3.85 22.76
C PHE A 107 0.08 4.97 22.94
N ARG A 108 0.79 5.04 24.07
CA ARG A 108 1.74 6.12 24.38
C ARG A 108 2.73 6.36 23.25
N THR A 109 3.42 5.31 22.80
CA THR A 109 4.42 5.44 21.72
C THR A 109 3.80 5.90 20.41
N ALA A 110 2.63 5.39 20.04
CA ALA A 110 1.91 5.83 18.85
C ALA A 110 1.53 7.31 18.96
N ALA A 111 1.03 7.74 20.13
CA ALA A 111 0.63 9.10 20.39
C ALA A 111 1.80 10.09 20.31
N THR A 112 2.94 9.76 20.94
CA THR A 112 4.15 10.59 20.88
C THR A 112 4.61 10.81 19.45
N TRP A 113 4.75 9.75 18.65
CA TRP A 113 5.20 9.87 17.26
C TRP A 113 4.19 10.60 16.38
N GLN A 114 2.89 10.40 16.59
CA GLN A 114 1.86 11.16 15.87
C GLN A 114 1.89 12.65 16.23
N GLY A 115 2.11 12.99 17.50
CA GLY A 115 2.33 14.37 17.94
C GLY A 115 3.51 15.02 17.23
N HIS A 116 4.64 14.32 17.13
CA HIS A 116 5.81 14.79 16.36
C HIS A 116 5.46 15.01 14.88
N VAL A 117 4.82 14.04 14.22
CA VAL A 117 4.41 14.19 12.83
C VAL A 117 3.49 15.39 12.66
N ASN A 118 2.47 15.55 13.51
CA ASN A 118 1.54 16.69 13.42
C ASN A 118 2.26 18.03 13.62
N TYR A 119 3.12 18.12 14.63
CA TYR A 119 3.92 19.32 14.90
C TYR A 119 4.81 19.69 13.70
N GLU A 120 5.52 18.72 13.12
CA GLU A 120 6.37 18.93 11.95
C GLU A 120 5.60 19.36 10.70
N GLN A 121 4.40 18.81 10.48
CA GLN A 121 3.54 19.22 9.34
C GLN A 121 3.04 20.66 9.50
N ASN A 122 2.69 21.07 10.73
CA ASN A 122 2.11 22.38 11.00
C ASN A 122 3.15 23.51 11.10
N MET A 123 4.35 23.22 11.61
CA MET A 123 5.41 24.23 11.77
C MET A 123 6.19 24.49 10.46
N GLY A 124 6.00 23.69 9.43
CA GLY A 124 6.76 23.80 8.17
C GLY A 124 8.28 23.59 8.32
N THR A 125 8.75 23.19 9.50
CA THR A 125 10.17 23.05 9.83
C THR A 125 10.77 21.85 9.10
N ARG A 126 12.03 21.99 8.68
CA ARG A 126 12.84 20.95 8.04
C ARG A 126 13.74 20.32 9.10
N PHE A 127 13.25 19.34 9.85
CA PHE A 127 14.18 18.38 10.46
C PHE A 127 14.72 17.50 9.33
N GLU A 128 16.02 17.59 9.06
CA GLU A 128 16.66 17.02 7.85
C GLU A 128 16.85 15.49 7.88
N GLY A 129 16.52 14.82 8.99
CA GLY A 129 16.40 13.36 9.04
C GLY A 129 15.43 12.94 10.13
N SER A 130 14.25 12.37 9.87
CA SER A 130 13.68 11.87 8.62
C SER A 130 12.15 11.98 8.75
N LYS A 131 11.54 12.97 8.09
CA LYS A 131 10.08 13.16 8.11
C LYS A 131 9.32 11.88 7.73
N GLU A 132 9.87 11.07 6.84
CA GLU A 132 9.29 9.79 6.43
C GLU A 132 9.46 8.70 7.50
N ALA A 133 10.60 8.65 8.19
CA ALA A 133 10.81 7.72 9.29
C ALA A 133 9.91 8.03 10.49
N SER A 134 9.68 9.31 10.82
CA SER A 134 8.71 9.72 11.85
C SER A 134 7.29 9.28 11.48
N VAL A 135 6.89 9.45 10.22
CA VAL A 135 5.58 8.96 9.73
C VAL A 135 5.50 7.43 9.81
N ASN A 136 6.54 6.71 9.41
CA ASN A 136 6.59 5.25 9.49
C ASN A 136 6.54 4.74 10.94
N ALA A 137 7.34 5.34 11.83
CA ALA A 137 7.36 5.01 13.26
C ALA A 137 5.98 5.25 13.90
N ALA A 138 5.36 6.40 13.63
CA ALA A 138 4.00 6.71 14.08
C ALA A 138 2.99 5.67 13.58
N PHE A 139 3.10 5.27 12.31
CA PHE A 139 2.14 4.35 11.71
C PHE A 139 2.27 2.93 12.27
N LEU A 140 3.49 2.38 12.29
CA LEU A 140 3.72 1.03 12.76
C LEU A 140 3.50 0.90 14.27
N ALA A 141 3.82 1.93 15.06
CA ALA A 141 3.46 1.96 16.48
C ALA A 141 1.93 1.92 16.67
N PHE A 142 1.19 2.72 15.90
CA PHE A 142 -0.28 2.70 15.93
C PHE A 142 -0.86 1.35 15.53
N LEU A 143 -0.40 0.77 14.41
CA LEU A 143 -0.85 -0.54 13.93
C LEU A 143 -0.54 -1.66 14.93
N THR A 144 0.60 -1.59 15.61
CA THR A 144 0.99 -2.55 16.67
C THR A 144 0.07 -2.41 17.89
N ALA A 145 -0.21 -1.18 18.34
CA ALA A 145 -1.12 -0.93 19.46
C ALA A 145 -2.56 -1.40 19.16
N ILE A 146 -3.06 -1.15 17.94
CA ILE A 146 -4.36 -1.68 17.49
C ILE A 146 -4.38 -3.21 17.49
N ALA A 147 -3.33 -3.87 16.99
CA ALA A 147 -3.25 -5.33 16.98
C ALA A 147 -3.24 -5.93 18.39
N ALA A 148 -2.62 -5.24 19.34
CA ALA A 148 -2.56 -5.66 20.74
C ALA A 148 -3.92 -5.55 21.48
N LEU A 149 -4.92 -4.87 20.91
CA LEU A 149 -6.29 -4.88 21.44
C LEU A 149 -6.99 -6.24 21.28
N LEU A 150 -6.50 -7.12 20.40
CA LEU A 150 -7.15 -8.40 20.09
C LEU A 150 -7.00 -9.45 21.20
N ASP A 151 -6.17 -9.19 22.22
CA ASP A 151 -5.89 -10.06 23.38
C ASP A 151 -5.74 -11.56 23.01
N GLN A 152 -4.95 -11.82 21.96
CA GLN A 152 -4.70 -13.15 21.42
C GLN A 152 -3.19 -13.43 21.31
N PRO A 153 -2.77 -14.72 21.35
CA PRO A 153 -1.39 -15.07 21.06
C PRO A 153 -0.93 -14.46 19.74
N ILE A 154 0.23 -13.82 19.76
CA ILE A 154 0.77 -13.10 18.60
C ILE A 154 1.14 -14.11 17.51
N LYS A 155 0.20 -14.33 16.57
CA LYS A 155 0.43 -15.13 15.36
C LYS A 155 0.86 -14.26 14.17
N ARG A 156 0.63 -12.96 14.26
CA ARG A 156 0.91 -11.96 13.22
C ARG A 156 1.48 -10.73 13.89
N GLN A 157 2.46 -10.10 13.26
CA GLN A 157 3.11 -8.92 13.80
C GLN A 157 3.37 -7.88 12.71
N TRP A 158 3.24 -6.62 13.10
CA TRP A 158 3.74 -5.51 12.29
C TRP A 158 5.25 -5.41 12.47
N SER A 159 5.96 -5.24 11.36
CA SER A 159 7.41 -5.20 11.32
C SER A 159 7.88 -3.93 10.60
N THR A 160 8.87 -3.27 11.20
CA THR A 160 9.63 -2.15 10.63
C THR A 160 10.75 -2.61 9.68
N ALA A 161 11.02 -3.92 9.62
CA ALA A 161 12.09 -4.46 8.80
C ALA A 161 11.74 -4.31 7.32
N ARG A 162 12.55 -3.55 6.58
CA ARG A 162 12.41 -3.40 5.13
C ARG A 162 12.52 -4.74 4.42
N ARG A 163 11.47 -5.18 3.73
CA ARG A 163 11.48 -6.40 2.92
C ARG A 163 11.88 -6.07 1.49
N LYS A 164 12.86 -6.82 0.96
CA LYS A 164 13.22 -6.78 -0.45
C LYS A 164 12.36 -7.77 -1.23
N LEU A 165 11.54 -7.25 -2.13
CA LEU A 165 10.77 -8.02 -3.11
C LEU A 165 11.45 -7.93 -4.48
N THR A 166 11.63 -9.07 -5.16
CA THR A 166 12.25 -9.18 -6.48
C THR A 166 11.25 -9.72 -7.48
N ALA A 167 10.90 -8.90 -8.48
CA ALA A 167 10.03 -9.28 -9.57
C ALA A 167 10.89 -9.74 -10.76
N ASP A 168 11.04 -11.06 -10.93
CA ASP A 168 11.85 -11.64 -12.00
C ASP A 168 11.02 -12.01 -13.24
N PHE A 169 11.28 -11.31 -14.35
CA PHE A 169 10.71 -11.52 -15.68
C PHE A 169 11.78 -12.02 -16.67
N GLY A 170 12.90 -12.50 -16.15
CA GLY A 170 13.99 -13.06 -16.91
C GLY A 170 13.59 -14.29 -17.73
N THR A 171 14.47 -14.60 -18.65
CA THR A 171 14.53 -15.85 -19.42
C THR A 171 15.93 -16.43 -19.21
N PRO A 172 16.18 -17.72 -19.49
CA PRO A 172 17.52 -18.29 -19.38
C PRO A 172 18.61 -17.47 -20.11
N GLN A 173 18.24 -16.78 -21.20
CA GLN A 173 19.15 -16.00 -22.03
C GLN A 173 19.29 -14.53 -21.58
N ARG A 174 18.35 -13.99 -20.79
CA ARG A 174 18.30 -12.56 -20.45
C ARG A 174 17.69 -12.33 -19.09
N LYS A 175 18.46 -11.74 -18.18
CA LYS A 175 18.00 -11.27 -16.87
C LYS A 175 17.14 -10.01 -17.05
N ARG A 176 15.93 -10.02 -16.48
CA ARG A 176 15.00 -8.89 -16.50
C ARG A 176 14.25 -8.86 -15.19
N GLN A 177 14.72 -8.08 -14.24
CA GLN A 177 14.10 -8.02 -12.93
C GLN A 177 14.09 -6.58 -12.41
N TYR A 178 13.17 -6.29 -11.50
CA TYR A 178 13.29 -5.12 -10.65
C TYR A 178 13.11 -5.51 -9.19
N VAL A 179 13.55 -4.60 -8.31
CA VAL A 179 13.41 -4.75 -6.86
C VAL A 179 12.49 -3.67 -6.30
N ALA A 180 11.75 -4.05 -5.28
CA ALA A 180 10.92 -3.17 -4.48
C ALA A 180 11.29 -3.37 -3.01
N TYR A 181 11.44 -2.27 -2.27
CA TYR A 181 11.62 -2.30 -0.81
C TYR A 181 10.35 -1.78 -0.17
N THR A 182 9.95 -2.38 0.95
CA THR A 182 8.79 -1.96 1.75
C THR A 182 9.26 -1.07 2.91
N ASP A 183 8.39 -0.21 3.42
CA ASP A 183 8.66 0.55 4.66
C ASP A 183 8.26 -0.24 5.91
N GLY A 184 7.42 -1.25 5.73
CA GLY A 184 7.07 -2.25 6.73
C GLY A 184 6.09 -3.27 6.16
N GLN A 185 5.65 -4.19 7.00
CA GLN A 185 4.67 -5.20 6.64
C GLN A 185 3.97 -5.79 7.86
N LEU A 186 2.76 -6.30 7.65
CA LEU A 186 2.19 -7.34 8.51
C LEU A 186 2.74 -8.68 8.04
N GLU A 187 3.28 -9.48 8.95
CA GLU A 187 3.77 -10.82 8.64
C GLU A 187 3.32 -11.85 9.67
N GLU A 188 3.17 -13.09 9.21
CA GLU A 188 2.99 -14.24 10.09
C GLU A 188 4.28 -14.54 10.84
N VAL A 189 4.21 -14.70 12.16
CA VAL A 189 5.40 -14.81 13.02
C VAL A 189 6.21 -16.07 12.70
N SER A 190 5.56 -17.20 12.45
CA SER A 190 6.22 -18.48 12.23
C SER A 190 6.89 -18.61 10.86
N SER A 191 6.25 -18.09 9.81
CA SER A 191 6.65 -18.29 8.42
C SER A 191 7.30 -17.06 7.79
N HIS A 192 7.20 -15.91 8.46
CA HIS A 192 7.49 -14.57 7.90
C HIS A 192 6.72 -14.26 6.61
N ARG A 193 5.61 -14.98 6.37
CA ARG A 193 4.76 -14.74 5.21
C ARG A 193 4.13 -13.36 5.33
N ILE A 194 4.38 -12.53 4.33
CA ILE A 194 3.78 -11.20 4.21
C ILE A 194 2.26 -11.34 4.05
N LEU A 195 1.50 -10.53 4.80
CA LEU A 195 0.04 -10.47 4.80
C LEU A 195 -0.49 -9.10 4.36
N ALA A 196 0.27 -8.03 4.58
CA ALA A 196 0.02 -6.69 4.07
C ALA A 196 1.34 -5.91 3.97
N LEU A 197 1.44 -4.98 3.03
CA LEU A 197 2.57 -4.04 2.92
C LEU A 197 2.26 -2.72 3.61
N VAL A 198 3.32 -2.03 4.03
CA VAL A 198 3.27 -0.63 4.49
C VAL A 198 4.18 0.22 3.59
N GLU A 199 3.66 1.37 3.17
CA GLU A 199 4.40 2.45 2.50
C GLU A 199 4.13 3.75 3.26
N CYS A 200 5.14 4.57 3.47
CA CYS A 200 4.98 5.85 4.14
C CYS A 200 5.60 6.99 3.32
N LYS A 201 4.93 8.14 3.31
CA LYS A 201 5.49 9.39 2.80
C LYS A 201 5.42 10.49 3.84
N SER A 202 6.46 11.32 3.81
CA SER A 202 6.61 12.46 4.71
C SER A 202 5.57 13.57 4.52
N GLY A 203 4.86 13.61 3.40
CA GLY A 203 3.90 14.68 3.08
C GLY A 203 2.61 14.13 2.49
N PRO A 204 1.62 15.01 2.25
CA PRO A 204 0.32 14.62 1.71
C PRO A 204 0.44 13.98 0.33
N ARG A 205 -0.46 13.05 0.01
CA ARG A 205 -0.45 12.22 -1.22
C ARG A 205 -0.28 13.05 -2.49
N GLY A 206 -0.97 14.20 -2.55
CA GLY A 206 -0.96 15.10 -3.71
C GLY A 206 0.42 15.66 -4.08
N ARG A 207 1.39 15.70 -3.15
CA ARG A 207 2.77 16.14 -3.43
C ARG A 207 3.64 15.06 -4.06
N HIS A 208 3.26 13.79 -3.90
CA HIS A 208 4.06 12.63 -4.32
C HIS A 208 3.42 11.87 -5.49
N SER A 209 2.15 12.14 -5.79
CA SER A 209 1.43 11.55 -6.92
C SER A 209 1.90 12.17 -8.25
N PRO A 210 2.00 11.39 -9.34
CA PRO A 210 1.69 9.96 -9.47
C PRO A 210 2.84 9.02 -9.06
N GLY A 211 4.01 9.56 -8.66
CA GLY A 211 5.21 8.76 -8.41
C GLY A 211 5.02 7.70 -7.31
N VAL A 212 4.44 8.10 -6.17
CA VAL A 212 4.13 7.17 -5.07
C VAL A 212 3.11 6.11 -5.49
N ASP A 213 2.10 6.49 -6.26
CA ASP A 213 1.10 5.54 -6.76
C ASP A 213 1.76 4.45 -7.61
N MET A 214 2.64 4.86 -8.53
CA MET A 214 3.35 3.92 -9.38
C MET A 214 4.30 3.02 -8.56
N GLN A 215 4.95 3.57 -7.53
CA GLN A 215 5.82 2.82 -6.62
C GLN A 215 5.03 1.74 -5.86
N GLU A 216 3.88 2.08 -5.29
CA GLU A 216 3.01 1.14 -4.57
C GLU A 216 2.54 0.00 -5.47
N VAL A 217 2.13 0.31 -6.71
CA VAL A 217 1.78 -0.71 -7.71
C VAL A 217 2.99 -1.61 -7.99
N ALA A 218 4.19 -1.03 -8.14
CA ALA A 218 5.39 -1.82 -8.38
C ALA A 218 5.72 -2.77 -7.22
N GLN A 219 5.50 -2.36 -5.96
CA GLN A 219 5.66 -3.22 -4.77
C GLN A 219 4.65 -4.37 -4.78
N LEU A 220 3.37 -4.08 -5.05
CA LEU A 220 2.31 -5.08 -5.13
C LEU A 220 2.57 -6.12 -6.23
N VAL A 221 3.01 -5.66 -7.41
CA VAL A 221 3.37 -6.54 -8.53
C VAL A 221 4.59 -7.41 -8.18
N ALA A 222 5.60 -6.84 -7.51
CA ALA A 222 6.76 -7.60 -7.06
C ALA A 222 6.38 -8.66 -6.02
N TRP A 223 5.47 -8.32 -5.11
CA TRP A 223 4.95 -9.26 -4.12
C TRP A 223 4.22 -10.42 -4.79
N VAL A 224 3.30 -10.16 -5.72
CA VAL A 224 2.60 -11.23 -6.46
C VAL A 224 3.58 -12.08 -7.26
N LYS A 225 4.60 -11.46 -7.86
CA LYS A 225 5.57 -12.17 -8.68
C LYS A 225 6.46 -13.11 -7.88
N GLN A 226 6.99 -12.66 -6.75
CA GLN A 226 7.89 -13.46 -5.92
C GLN A 226 7.14 -14.49 -5.06
N HIS A 227 5.96 -14.11 -4.57
CA HIS A 227 5.13 -14.93 -3.71
C HIS A 227 3.73 -15.01 -4.33
N PRO A 228 3.51 -15.83 -5.38
CA PRO A 228 2.17 -16.01 -5.94
C PRO A 228 1.23 -16.60 -4.89
N ALA A 229 -0.01 -16.14 -4.88
CA ALA A 229 -1.00 -16.71 -3.97
C ALA A 229 -1.55 -18.04 -4.53
N GLY A 230 -2.05 -18.89 -3.64
CA GLY A 230 -2.80 -20.08 -4.03
C GLY A 230 -4.15 -19.75 -4.69
N PRO A 231 -4.85 -20.76 -5.24
CA PRO A 231 -6.19 -20.58 -5.80
C PRO A 231 -7.13 -19.85 -4.81
N GLY A 232 -7.85 -18.84 -5.31
CA GLY A 232 -8.78 -18.05 -4.50
C GLY A 232 -8.16 -16.92 -3.66
N ALA A 233 -6.82 -16.87 -3.51
CA ALA A 233 -6.14 -15.85 -2.69
C ALA A 233 -5.64 -14.65 -3.52
N ASN A 234 -6.49 -14.12 -4.39
CA ASN A 234 -6.10 -13.16 -5.43
C ASN A 234 -6.11 -11.67 -5.00
N ARG A 235 -5.90 -11.42 -3.71
CA ARG A 235 -5.90 -10.07 -3.12
C ARG A 235 -4.57 -9.79 -2.42
N ARG A 236 -4.07 -8.57 -2.58
CA ARG A 236 -2.95 -8.00 -1.82
C ARG A 236 -3.40 -6.71 -1.16
N VAL A 237 -3.00 -6.50 0.09
CA VAL A 237 -3.34 -5.31 0.86
C VAL A 237 -2.08 -4.48 1.04
N LEU A 238 -2.22 -3.18 0.83
CA LEU A 238 -1.20 -2.17 1.10
C LEU A 238 -1.83 -1.08 1.96
N LEU A 239 -1.17 -0.74 3.06
CA LEU A 239 -1.52 0.38 3.91
C LEU A 239 -0.54 1.50 3.65
N SER A 240 -1.04 2.71 3.40
CA SER A 240 -0.19 3.89 3.20
C SER A 240 -0.45 4.94 4.25
N LYS A 241 0.61 5.62 4.70
CA LYS A 241 0.49 6.85 5.49
C LYS A 241 1.28 7.98 4.83
N ASP A 242 0.56 9.00 4.40
CA ASP A 242 1.11 10.13 3.64
C ASP A 242 0.92 11.41 4.45
N GLY A 243 1.94 11.79 5.23
CA GLY A 243 1.82 12.86 6.22
C GLY A 243 0.76 12.51 7.27
N LEU A 244 -0.38 13.20 7.25
CA LEU A 244 -1.52 12.96 8.16
C LEU A 244 -2.62 12.09 7.55
N GLU A 245 -2.48 11.70 6.28
CA GLU A 245 -3.48 10.92 5.56
C GLU A 245 -3.21 9.42 5.71
N LEU A 246 -4.27 8.63 5.86
CA LEU A 246 -4.20 7.17 5.89
C LEU A 246 -4.97 6.58 4.70
N TYR A 247 -4.37 5.57 4.06
CA TYR A 247 -4.96 4.86 2.94
C TYR A 247 -4.95 3.35 3.15
N ILE A 248 -6.05 2.69 2.79
CA ILE A 248 -6.13 1.24 2.66
C ILE A 248 -6.36 0.91 1.19
N SER A 249 -5.40 0.22 0.58
CA SER A 249 -5.40 -0.15 -0.83
C SER A 249 -5.51 -1.66 -0.98
N VAL A 250 -6.51 -2.14 -1.73
CA VAL A 250 -6.69 -3.57 -2.03
C VAL A 250 -6.53 -3.79 -3.52
N PHE A 251 -5.48 -4.56 -3.86
CA PHE A 251 -5.14 -4.96 -5.20
C PHE A 251 -5.69 -6.35 -5.48
N GLN A 252 -6.63 -6.44 -6.42
CA GLN A 252 -7.29 -7.70 -6.79
C GLN A 252 -6.93 -8.09 -8.22
N TYR A 253 -6.45 -9.31 -8.45
CA TYR A 253 -6.00 -9.76 -9.78
C TYR A 253 -6.69 -11.04 -10.24
N GLY A 254 -6.86 -11.20 -11.56
CA GLY A 254 -7.43 -12.40 -12.17
C GLY A 254 -6.38 -13.42 -12.62
N PRO A 255 -6.78 -14.67 -12.91
CA PRO A 255 -5.89 -15.67 -13.50
C PRO A 255 -5.35 -15.24 -14.88
N GLY A 256 -6.10 -14.43 -15.64
CA GLY A 256 -5.62 -13.87 -16.90
C GLY A 256 -4.41 -12.96 -16.71
N TRP A 257 -4.48 -12.05 -15.73
CA TRP A 257 -3.37 -11.15 -15.40
C TRP A 257 -2.17 -11.91 -14.83
N LEU A 258 -2.39 -12.91 -13.97
CA LEU A 258 -1.31 -13.74 -13.44
C LEU A 258 -0.58 -14.52 -14.55
N ARG A 259 -1.32 -15.05 -15.53
CA ARG A 259 -0.74 -15.69 -16.72
C ARG A 259 0.12 -14.71 -17.52
N TYR A 260 -0.37 -13.48 -17.73
CA TYR A 260 0.41 -12.41 -18.37
C TYR A 260 1.70 -12.11 -17.61
N LEU A 261 1.62 -11.96 -16.28
CA LEU A 261 2.77 -11.69 -15.41
C LEU A 261 3.82 -12.82 -15.46
N ASN A 262 3.37 -14.04 -15.76
CA ASN A 262 4.21 -15.23 -15.97
C ASN A 262 4.61 -15.45 -17.44
N GLY A 263 4.37 -14.46 -18.30
CA GLY A 263 4.82 -14.42 -19.69
C GLY A 263 4.00 -15.26 -20.66
N GLY A 264 2.81 -15.70 -20.25
CA GLY A 264 1.80 -16.16 -21.19
C GLY A 264 1.25 -15.01 -22.04
N PRO A 265 0.47 -15.32 -23.08
CA PRO A 265 -0.11 -14.31 -23.96
C PRO A 265 -0.96 -13.34 -23.14
N ALA A 266 -0.84 -12.06 -23.51
CA ALA A 266 -1.70 -11.02 -22.99
C ALA A 266 -3.17 -11.44 -23.15
N PRO A 267 -3.99 -11.30 -22.11
CA PRO A 267 -5.43 -11.41 -22.24
C PRO A 267 -5.93 -10.36 -23.26
N LEU A 268 -6.24 -10.78 -24.49
CA LEU A 268 -6.67 -9.90 -25.59
C LEU A 268 -8.19 -9.94 -25.81
N SER A 269 -8.94 -10.69 -24.99
CA SER A 269 -10.35 -10.99 -25.29
C SER A 269 -11.33 -9.97 -24.66
N PRO A 270 -12.37 -9.54 -25.39
CA PRO A 270 -13.43 -8.68 -24.87
C PRO A 270 -14.27 -9.35 -23.76
N GLN A 271 -14.22 -10.67 -23.62
CA GLN A 271 -14.93 -11.47 -22.60
C GLN A 271 -14.26 -11.50 -21.21
N LEU A 272 -13.11 -10.86 -21.05
CA LEU A 272 -12.33 -10.88 -19.81
C LEU A 272 -12.81 -9.83 -18.82
N THR A 273 -12.86 -10.19 -17.54
CA THR A 273 -13.21 -9.26 -16.46
C THR A 273 -12.18 -8.14 -16.32
N THR A 274 -12.53 -7.04 -15.63
CA THR A 274 -11.58 -5.96 -15.30
C THR A 274 -10.30 -6.53 -14.71
N ASN A 275 -10.42 -7.41 -13.71
CA ASN A 275 -9.31 -8.07 -13.01
C ASN A 275 -8.40 -8.92 -13.93
N ASP A 276 -8.91 -9.40 -15.07
CA ASP A 276 -8.15 -10.18 -16.04
C ASP A 276 -7.39 -9.29 -17.05
N LYS A 277 -7.95 -8.12 -17.40
CA LYS A 277 -7.28 -7.14 -18.28
C LYS A 277 -6.28 -6.28 -17.50
N GLY A 278 -6.59 -6.03 -16.23
CA GLY A 278 -5.75 -5.29 -15.31
C GLY A 278 -6.32 -5.21 -13.89
N PRO A 279 -5.52 -5.48 -12.85
CA PRO A 279 -6.00 -5.43 -11.48
C PRO A 279 -6.42 -4.00 -11.10
N PRO A 280 -7.64 -3.77 -10.60
CA PRO A 280 -7.99 -2.53 -9.95
C PRO A 280 -7.32 -2.46 -8.57
N ILE A 281 -7.00 -1.24 -8.16
CA ILE A 281 -6.67 -0.91 -6.77
C ILE A 281 -7.83 -0.13 -6.17
N TYR A 282 -8.50 -0.71 -5.18
CA TYR A 282 -9.49 0.01 -4.39
C TYR A 282 -8.79 0.68 -3.23
N SER A 283 -8.68 2.02 -3.27
CA SER A 283 -8.05 2.81 -2.21
C SER A 283 -9.09 3.62 -1.44
N TYR A 284 -9.04 3.56 -0.11
CA TYR A 284 -9.90 4.36 0.78
C TYR A 284 -9.04 5.31 1.60
N GLY A 285 -9.31 6.61 1.51
CA GLY A 285 -8.55 7.67 2.17
C GLY A 285 -9.28 8.32 3.34
N SER A 286 -8.53 8.80 4.33
CA SER A 286 -9.05 9.46 5.54
C SER A 286 -9.34 10.95 5.41
N GLN A 287 -9.24 11.53 4.20
CA GLN A 287 -9.46 12.97 3.93
C GLN A 287 -10.70 13.53 4.61
#